data_AF-A0A3Q3CVE9-F1
#
_entry.id   AF-A0A3Q3CVE9-F1
#
_cell.length_a   1.000
_cell.length_b   1.000
_cell.length_c   1.000
_cell.angle_alpha   90.00
_cell.angle_beta   90.00
_cell.angle_gamma   90.00
#
_symmetry.space_group_name_H-M   'P 1'
#
loop_
_entity.id
_entity.type
_entity.pdbx_description
1 polymer ?
#
loop_
_entity_poly.entity_id
_entity_poly.type
_entity_poly.pdbx_seq_one_letter_code
_entity_poly.pdbx_strand_id
1 'polypeptide(L)'
;MCFSSFCFLTSTKAKLTEVLGQKNFTNSILQNVDKEEEKIIMPKLYPNSVLFTKWGDGLTEQEQKEAEGLFQIYGYNAFLSNQLPLDRKLQDTRDSRCLAKKYAKDLPSISVILIYINEALSVIKRAIQSIITHTPKKLLKEIILVDDYSNYNDLGKPLQDYIDQINKEMPGLLKKVRHTQQMGLSQSRISGWEHATADVVAILDAHIEATEGWAEPLLDRIKADRTVVVSPVFDKVHFDDLHVERYIPFSHGFDWAMWCTYEPFKNCWGKKLMCWFLHRSPSVMGIFAADRAFLGEIGGLDGGMTVYGGENVELGIRVWLCGGSIEVVPCSRIAHIERAHKPYAPDLSPAMRRNALRVADIWLDEYKKNVFIAWNIPLEVCMMIYNLKFMFSIEMDRSDITYQSRSDTDVNYWIAYRREIKNVIDPLNIKKVPHKTCDTP
;
A
#
# COMPACT_ATOMS: atom_id res chain seq x y z
N MET A 1 5.53 19.53 10.70
CA MET A 1 6.89 19.26 10.17
C MET A 1 7.35 17.91 10.66
N CYS A 2 7.15 16.85 9.87
CA CYS A 2 7.87 15.57 9.97
C CYS A 2 7.58 14.80 8.68
N PHE A 3 8.32 15.13 7.62
CA PHE A 3 8.61 14.21 6.53
C PHE A 3 10.13 14.01 6.53
N SER A 4 10.54 12.76 6.32
CA SER A 4 11.93 12.28 6.23
C SER A 4 12.75 12.30 7.53
N SER A 5 12.92 11.11 8.12
CA SER A 5 14.16 10.70 8.80
C SER A 5 14.14 9.18 8.94
N PHE A 6 14.56 8.49 7.89
CA PHE A 6 15.10 7.14 8.06
C PHE A 6 16.47 7.30 8.70
N CYS A 7 16.51 7.21 10.03
CA CYS A 7 17.74 7.21 10.80
C CYS A 7 18.34 5.80 10.74
N PHE A 8 19.44 5.65 10.00
CA PHE A 8 20.30 4.48 10.04
C PHE A 8 20.92 4.36 11.44
N LEU A 9 20.63 3.26 12.15
CA LEU A 9 21.43 2.84 13.29
C LEU A 9 22.74 2.25 12.79
N THR A 10 23.77 3.10 12.68
CA THR A 10 25.16 2.67 12.68
C THR A 10 25.59 2.35 14.11
N SER A 11 25.79 1.07 14.44
CA SER A 11 26.67 0.69 15.55
C SER A 11 27.05 -0.78 15.45
N THR A 12 28.25 -1.04 14.92
CA THR A 12 29.30 -1.90 15.53
C THR A 12 30.38 -2.19 14.49
N LYS A 13 31.29 -1.23 14.28
CA LYS A 13 32.67 -1.52 13.86
C LYS A 13 33.57 -1.21 15.04
N ALA A 14 34.05 -2.26 15.71
CA ALA A 14 35.24 -2.17 16.54
C ALA A 14 36.03 -3.48 16.43
N LYS A 15 37.26 -3.30 15.92
CA LYS A 15 38.45 -4.16 16.05
C LYS A 15 38.44 -5.52 15.37
N LEU A 16 39.13 -5.58 14.23
CA LEU A 16 40.20 -6.56 13.98
C LEU A 16 40.97 -6.13 12.72
N THR A 17 42.03 -5.36 12.93
CA THR A 17 43.09 -5.16 11.95
C THR A 17 44.39 -5.55 12.64
N GLU A 18 44.93 -6.73 12.33
CA GLU A 18 46.38 -6.94 12.30
C GLU A 18 46.74 -8.26 11.61
N VAL A 19 47.87 -8.19 10.91
CA VAL A 19 48.73 -9.25 10.37
C VAL A 19 48.45 -9.77 8.95
N LEU A 20 49.54 -9.71 8.15
CA LEU A 20 49.81 -10.25 6.81
C LEU A 20 49.37 -9.30 5.67
N GLY A 21 50.23 -8.63 4.92
CA GLY A 21 51.64 -8.83 4.61
C GLY A 21 51.80 -8.53 3.13
N GLN A 22 52.56 -7.48 2.79
CA GLN A 22 52.87 -7.07 1.42
C GLN A 22 53.35 -8.24 0.56
N LYS A 23 52.88 -8.34 -0.67
CA LYS A 23 53.73 -8.70 -1.81
C LYS A 23 53.15 -8.19 -3.13
N ASN A 24 53.94 -7.34 -3.77
CA ASN A 24 53.78 -6.81 -5.12
C ASN A 24 53.68 -7.95 -6.15
N PHE A 25 52.76 -7.81 -7.10
CA PHE A 25 53.03 -8.22 -8.48
C PHE A 25 52.33 -7.27 -9.44
N THR A 26 53.14 -6.42 -10.04
CA THR A 26 52.80 -5.53 -11.15
C THR A 26 52.56 -6.33 -12.43
N ASN A 27 51.65 -5.79 -13.24
CA ASN A 27 51.65 -5.82 -14.70
C ASN A 27 51.75 -7.18 -15.39
N SER A 28 50.60 -7.71 -15.80
CA SER A 28 50.33 -7.98 -17.22
C SER A 28 48.91 -8.51 -17.36
N ILE A 29 48.29 -8.23 -18.52
CA ILE A 29 47.03 -8.80 -19.00
C ILE A 29 45.77 -8.02 -18.57
N LEU A 30 45.48 -6.93 -19.29
CA LEU A 30 44.28 -6.77 -20.14
C LEU A 30 44.19 -5.31 -20.61
N GLN A 31 44.79 -5.07 -21.78
CA GLN A 31 44.32 -4.01 -22.66
C GLN A 31 42.92 -4.40 -23.14
N ASN A 32 41.89 -3.91 -22.47
CA ASN A 32 40.60 -3.64 -23.08
C ASN A 32 40.30 -2.19 -22.74
N VAL A 33 40.60 -1.32 -23.71
CA VAL A 33 40.21 0.08 -23.68
C VAL A 33 38.70 0.09 -23.85
N ASP A 34 37.98 0.16 -22.73
CA ASP A 34 36.60 0.60 -22.74
C ASP A 34 36.60 2.03 -23.31
N LYS A 35 36.03 2.19 -24.50
CA LYS A 35 35.64 3.50 -25.00
C LYS A 35 34.52 4.00 -24.11
N GLU A 36 34.86 4.67 -23.01
CA GLU A 36 33.92 5.55 -22.33
C GLU A 36 33.52 6.63 -23.36
N GLU A 37 32.30 6.56 -23.86
CA GLU A 37 31.69 7.67 -24.60
C GLU A 37 31.79 8.91 -23.72
N GLU A 38 32.39 9.99 -24.24
CA GLU A 38 32.44 11.28 -23.56
C GLU A 38 31.00 11.69 -23.23
N LYS A 39 30.61 11.56 -21.95
CA LYS A 39 29.31 12.05 -21.47
C LYS A 39 29.27 13.56 -21.70
N ILE A 40 28.45 14.00 -22.63
CA ILE A 40 28.12 15.41 -22.81
C ILE A 40 27.37 15.85 -21.55
N ILE A 41 28.06 16.54 -20.64
CA ILE A 41 27.47 17.06 -19.41
C ILE A 41 26.91 18.45 -19.71
N MET A 42 25.59 18.53 -19.89
CA MET A 42 24.88 19.81 -20.00
C MET A 42 24.77 20.47 -18.60
N PRO A 43 24.80 21.81 -18.50
CA PRO A 43 24.55 22.49 -17.22
C PRO A 43 23.18 22.10 -16.65
N LYS A 44 23.14 21.74 -15.35
CA LYS A 44 21.89 21.42 -14.66
C LYS A 44 21.16 22.70 -14.28
N LEU A 45 19.98 22.91 -14.85
CA LEU A 45 19.10 24.04 -14.53
C LEU A 45 18.52 23.93 -13.11
N TYR A 46 18.34 22.71 -12.62
CA TYR A 46 17.80 22.40 -11.28
C TYR A 46 18.80 21.59 -10.44
N PRO A 47 19.91 22.21 -9.97
CA PRO A 47 20.97 21.48 -9.28
C PRO A 47 20.55 20.86 -7.93
N ASN A 48 19.48 21.37 -7.32
CA ASN A 48 18.96 20.90 -6.03
C ASN A 48 17.83 19.87 -6.16
N SER A 49 17.39 19.54 -7.38
CA SER A 49 16.33 18.56 -7.57
C SER A 49 16.87 17.15 -7.37
N VAL A 50 16.18 16.37 -6.53
CA VAL A 50 16.53 14.96 -6.28
C VAL A 50 16.38 14.11 -7.55
N LEU A 51 15.53 14.52 -8.50
CA LEU A 51 15.33 13.84 -9.78
C LEU A 51 16.63 13.75 -10.59
N PHE A 52 17.40 14.84 -10.64
CA PHE A 52 18.60 14.92 -11.47
C PHE A 52 19.87 14.47 -10.76
N THR A 53 19.77 13.81 -9.60
CA THR A 53 20.94 13.36 -8.84
C THR A 53 21.68 12.23 -9.56
N LYS A 54 20.93 11.27 -10.13
CA LYS A 54 21.50 10.08 -10.82
C LYS A 54 21.14 10.01 -12.31
N TRP A 55 20.25 10.88 -12.78
CA TRP A 55 19.71 10.85 -14.13
C TRP A 55 19.68 12.26 -14.74
N GLY A 56 19.66 12.35 -16.08
CA GLY A 56 19.41 13.61 -16.79
C GLY A 56 20.62 14.45 -17.21
N ASP A 57 21.85 13.92 -17.13
CA ASP A 57 23.08 14.67 -17.46
C ASP A 57 23.17 15.15 -18.92
N GLY A 58 22.44 14.51 -19.84
CA GLY A 58 22.40 14.83 -21.28
C GLY A 58 21.17 15.60 -21.76
N LEU A 59 20.29 16.04 -20.85
CA LEU A 59 19.04 16.72 -21.22
C LEU A 59 19.27 18.20 -21.55
N THR A 60 18.58 18.66 -22.59
CA THR A 60 18.50 20.09 -22.92
C THR A 60 17.77 20.86 -21.81
N GLU A 61 17.96 22.18 -21.75
CA GLU A 61 17.28 23.01 -20.75
C GLU A 61 15.76 22.88 -20.81
N GLN A 62 15.19 22.69 -22.01
CA GLN A 62 13.75 22.54 -22.18
C GLN A 62 13.26 21.20 -21.63
N GLU A 63 13.98 20.12 -21.89
CA GLU A 63 13.65 18.79 -21.35
C GLU A 63 13.81 18.75 -19.83
N GLN A 64 14.82 19.43 -19.27
CA GLN A 64 14.96 19.56 -17.82
C GLN A 64 13.76 20.28 -17.20
N LYS A 65 13.26 21.37 -17.81
CA LYS A 65 12.04 22.07 -17.35
C LYS A 65 10.81 21.17 -17.38
N GLU A 66 10.63 20.42 -18.46
CA GLU A 66 9.50 19.50 -18.61
C GLU A 66 9.58 18.35 -17.60
N ALA A 67 10.75 17.72 -17.47
CA ALA A 67 10.97 16.61 -16.54
C ALA A 67 10.76 17.05 -15.08
N GLU A 68 11.29 18.21 -14.69
CA GLU A 68 11.07 18.75 -13.34
C GLU A 68 9.60 19.08 -13.10
N GLY A 69 8.92 19.72 -14.06
CA GLY A 69 7.49 20.03 -13.94
C GLY A 69 6.64 18.79 -13.73
N LEU A 70 6.85 17.75 -14.54
CA LEU A 70 6.17 16.47 -14.41
C LEU A 70 6.53 15.76 -13.09
N PHE A 71 7.78 15.83 -12.66
CA PHE A 71 8.22 15.26 -11.38
C PHE A 71 7.52 15.93 -10.18
N GLN A 72 7.32 17.24 -10.20
CA GLN A 72 6.56 17.91 -9.14
C GLN A 72 5.08 17.49 -9.13
N ILE A 73 4.48 17.27 -10.30
CA ILE A 73 3.08 16.85 -10.46
C ILE A 73 2.85 15.40 -10.01
N TYR A 74 3.77 14.48 -10.33
CA TYR A 74 3.57 13.03 -10.12
C TYR A 74 4.43 12.45 -8.99
N GLY A 75 5.52 13.09 -8.58
CA GLY A 75 6.44 12.56 -7.56
C GLY A 75 7.38 11.47 -8.07
N TYR A 76 7.46 11.29 -9.39
CA TYR A 76 8.40 10.40 -10.09
C TYR A 76 8.63 10.89 -11.53
N ASN A 77 9.61 10.31 -12.23
CA ASN A 77 10.03 10.71 -13.57
C ASN A 77 9.02 10.29 -14.65
N ALA A 78 7.90 11.00 -14.73
CA ALA A 78 6.90 10.75 -15.76
C ALA A 78 7.42 11.12 -17.17
N PHE A 79 8.38 12.04 -17.28
CA PHE A 79 9.03 12.38 -18.55
C PHE A 79 9.72 11.17 -19.17
N LEU A 80 10.57 10.48 -18.40
CA LEU A 80 11.19 9.23 -18.83
C LEU A 80 10.14 8.15 -19.08
N SER A 81 9.13 8.03 -18.19
CA SER A 81 8.05 7.07 -18.37
C SER A 81 7.32 7.23 -19.71
N ASN A 82 7.12 8.46 -20.19
CA ASN A 82 6.44 8.72 -21.46
C ASN A 82 7.23 8.21 -22.68
N GLN A 83 8.54 8.04 -22.55
CA GLN A 83 9.42 7.59 -23.62
C GLN A 83 9.67 6.07 -23.58
N LEU A 84 9.39 5.42 -22.45
CA LEU A 84 9.57 3.99 -22.30
C LEU A 84 8.42 3.21 -22.95
N PRO A 85 8.72 2.05 -23.58
CA PRO A 85 7.69 1.14 -24.07
C PRO A 85 6.70 0.73 -22.96
N LEU A 86 5.43 0.54 -23.34
CA LEU A 86 4.40 0.03 -22.42
C LEU A 86 4.61 -1.45 -22.07
N ASP A 87 5.37 -2.18 -22.87
CA ASP A 87 5.71 -3.60 -22.74
C ASP A 87 7.22 -3.82 -22.47
N ARG A 88 7.87 -2.84 -21.83
CA ARG A 88 9.30 -2.95 -21.49
C ARG A 88 9.56 -4.23 -20.68
N LYS A 89 10.65 -4.92 -21.01
CA LYS A 89 11.05 -6.14 -20.31
C LYS A 89 11.64 -5.81 -18.95
N LEU A 90 11.17 -6.50 -17.92
CA LEU A 90 11.74 -6.44 -16.58
C LEU A 90 12.62 -7.66 -16.34
N GLN A 91 13.66 -7.48 -15.54
CA GLN A 91 14.49 -8.59 -15.07
C GLN A 91 13.65 -9.47 -14.13
N ASP A 92 13.74 -10.79 -14.30
CA ASP A 92 13.17 -11.73 -13.33
C ASP A 92 14.03 -11.77 -12.06
N THR A 93 13.46 -11.23 -10.99
CA THR A 93 14.09 -11.10 -9.66
C THR A 93 13.71 -12.24 -8.71
N ARG A 94 12.94 -13.23 -9.19
CA ARG A 94 12.51 -14.38 -8.37
C ARG A 94 13.70 -15.28 -8.02
N ASP A 95 13.55 -16.00 -6.92
CA ASP A 95 14.51 -17.05 -6.56
C ASP A 95 14.41 -18.22 -7.54
N SER A 96 15.55 -18.84 -7.87
CA SER A 96 15.62 -20.03 -8.73
C SER A 96 14.62 -21.14 -8.38
N ARG A 97 14.28 -21.30 -7.10
CA ARG A 97 13.30 -22.29 -6.62
C ARG A 97 11.87 -21.96 -7.05
N CYS A 98 11.52 -20.68 -7.20
CA CYS A 98 10.23 -20.26 -7.72
C CYS A 98 10.08 -20.64 -9.21
N LEU A 99 11.17 -20.56 -9.98
CA LEU A 99 11.17 -20.94 -11.40
C LEU A 99 10.95 -22.44 -11.61
N ALA A 100 11.39 -23.27 -10.66
CA ALA A 100 11.17 -24.71 -10.69
C ALA A 100 9.77 -25.13 -10.21
N LYS A 101 9.00 -24.23 -9.60
CA LYS A 101 7.70 -24.56 -9.02
C LYS A 101 6.66 -24.73 -10.12
N LYS A 102 5.85 -25.78 -10.02
CA LYS A 102 4.70 -26.04 -10.89
C LYS A 102 3.43 -25.78 -10.10
N TYR A 103 2.49 -25.08 -10.74
CA TYR A 103 1.18 -24.75 -10.16
C TYR A 103 0.09 -25.63 -10.76
N ALA A 104 -1.03 -25.73 -10.04
CA ALA A 104 -2.20 -26.46 -10.53
C ALA A 104 -2.71 -25.86 -11.86
N LYS A 105 -3.33 -26.68 -12.71
CA LYS A 105 -3.85 -26.20 -14.02
C LYS A 105 -5.19 -25.46 -13.87
N ASP A 106 -5.96 -25.85 -12.87
CA ASP A 106 -7.31 -25.42 -12.52
C ASP A 106 -7.29 -24.36 -11.41
N LEU A 107 -6.54 -23.27 -11.63
CA LEU A 107 -6.51 -22.13 -10.72
C LEU A 107 -7.79 -21.28 -10.85
N PRO A 108 -8.22 -20.60 -9.78
CA PRO A 108 -9.36 -19.69 -9.82
C PRO A 108 -9.14 -18.50 -10.75
N SER A 109 -10.23 -17.91 -11.23
CA SER A 109 -10.18 -16.69 -12.03
C SER A 109 -9.86 -15.46 -11.18
N ILE A 110 -9.25 -14.44 -11.79
CA ILE A 110 -8.82 -13.21 -11.11
C ILE A 110 -9.40 -11.96 -11.77
N SER A 111 -9.98 -11.07 -10.97
CA SER A 111 -10.32 -9.70 -11.32
C SER A 111 -9.24 -8.78 -10.73
N VAL A 112 -8.55 -8.02 -11.58
CA VAL A 112 -7.52 -7.08 -11.12
C VAL A 112 -8.10 -5.68 -11.00
N ILE A 113 -7.98 -5.05 -9.85
CA ILE A 113 -8.52 -3.73 -9.55
C ILE A 113 -7.34 -2.76 -9.46
N LEU A 114 -7.34 -1.73 -10.30
CA LEU A 114 -6.38 -0.63 -10.27
C LEU A 114 -7.09 0.64 -9.82
N ILE A 115 -6.63 1.21 -8.71
CA ILE A 115 -7.18 2.44 -8.15
C ILE A 115 -6.23 3.59 -8.46
N TYR A 116 -6.78 4.71 -8.90
CA TYR A 116 -5.97 5.87 -9.24
C TYR A 116 -6.66 7.20 -8.96
N ILE A 117 -5.82 8.19 -8.69
CA ILE A 117 -6.15 9.61 -8.70
C ILE A 117 -4.99 10.34 -9.37
N ASN A 118 -5.25 11.05 -10.46
CA ASN A 118 -4.25 11.85 -11.17
C ASN A 118 -2.93 11.11 -11.48
N GLU A 119 -3.02 9.83 -11.86
CA GLU A 119 -1.86 9.03 -12.28
C GLU A 119 -1.35 9.42 -13.68
N ALA A 120 -0.05 9.30 -13.93
CA ALA A 120 0.48 9.55 -15.27
C ALA A 120 -0.07 8.54 -16.29
N LEU A 121 -0.48 9.04 -17.46
CA LEU A 121 -1.08 8.21 -18.51
C LEU A 121 -0.17 7.06 -18.96
N SER A 122 1.13 7.31 -19.12
CA SER A 122 2.10 6.26 -19.50
C SER A 122 2.21 5.16 -18.45
N VAL A 123 2.14 5.52 -17.18
CA VAL A 123 2.28 4.61 -16.04
C VAL A 123 1.06 3.70 -15.91
N ILE A 124 -0.16 4.25 -15.91
CA ILE A 124 -1.38 3.41 -15.83
C ILE A 124 -1.52 2.51 -17.06
N LYS A 125 -1.15 2.99 -18.25
CA LYS A 125 -1.12 2.16 -19.47
C LYS A 125 -0.14 1.00 -19.34
N ARG A 126 1.05 1.24 -18.77
CA ARG A 126 2.06 0.22 -18.52
C ARG A 126 1.58 -0.81 -17.49
N ALA A 127 0.92 -0.37 -16.43
CA ALA A 127 0.31 -1.26 -15.45
C ALA A 127 -0.70 -2.22 -16.12
N ILE A 128 -1.65 -1.68 -16.88
CA ILE A 128 -2.62 -2.48 -17.64
C ILE A 128 -1.91 -3.45 -18.60
N GLN A 129 -0.97 -2.96 -19.40
CA GLN A 129 -0.26 -3.78 -20.39
C GLN A 129 0.53 -4.92 -19.72
N SER A 130 1.21 -4.65 -18.60
CA SER A 130 1.97 -5.65 -17.85
C SER A 130 1.06 -6.75 -17.28
N ILE A 131 -0.12 -6.39 -16.75
CA ILE A 131 -1.11 -7.36 -16.25
C ILE A 131 -1.61 -8.24 -17.39
N ILE A 132 -1.97 -7.65 -18.54
CA ILE A 132 -2.44 -8.40 -19.71
C ILE A 132 -1.36 -9.35 -20.22
N THR A 133 -0.11 -8.89 -20.27
CA THR A 133 1.02 -9.65 -20.84
C THR A 133 1.44 -10.80 -19.93
N HIS A 134 1.48 -10.57 -18.61
CA HIS A 134 2.06 -11.51 -17.64
C HIS A 134 1.03 -12.32 -16.86
N THR A 135 -0.26 -12.21 -17.20
CA THR A 135 -1.33 -13.03 -16.62
C THR A 135 -1.89 -13.99 -17.67
N PRO A 136 -1.91 -15.31 -17.43
CA PRO A 136 -2.49 -16.25 -18.38
C PRO A 136 -3.95 -15.91 -18.71
N LYS A 137 -4.30 -15.87 -20.01
CA LYS A 137 -5.64 -15.48 -20.49
C LYS A 137 -6.82 -16.24 -19.87
N LYS A 138 -6.60 -17.50 -19.47
CA LYS A 138 -7.61 -18.33 -18.80
C LYS A 138 -7.91 -17.91 -17.36
N LEU A 139 -6.99 -17.18 -16.72
CA LEU A 139 -7.09 -16.72 -15.33
C LEU A 139 -7.63 -15.30 -15.27
N LEU A 140 -7.14 -14.41 -16.14
CA LEU A 140 -7.54 -13.00 -16.14
C LEU A 140 -8.98 -12.84 -16.65
N LYS A 141 -9.91 -12.56 -15.75
CA LYS A 141 -11.32 -12.35 -16.07
C LYS A 141 -11.59 -10.94 -16.57
N GLU A 142 -11.06 -9.96 -15.84
CA GLU A 142 -11.28 -8.54 -16.06
C GLU A 142 -10.25 -7.68 -15.31
N ILE A 143 -10.08 -6.45 -15.78
CA ILE A 143 -9.32 -5.39 -15.13
C ILE A 143 -10.28 -4.23 -14.88
N ILE A 144 -10.44 -3.82 -13.62
CA ILE A 144 -11.34 -2.76 -13.18
C ILE A 144 -10.50 -1.55 -12.78
N LEU A 145 -10.67 -0.47 -13.52
CA LEU A 145 -10.02 0.82 -13.29
C LEU A 145 -10.96 1.70 -12.46
N VAL A 146 -10.58 2.01 -11.23
CA VAL A 146 -11.36 2.85 -10.31
C VAL A 146 -10.74 4.25 -10.23
N ASP A 147 -11.43 5.21 -10.82
CA ASP A 147 -11.09 6.63 -10.84
C ASP A 147 -11.68 7.34 -9.62
N ASP A 148 -10.83 7.66 -8.64
CA ASP A 148 -11.22 8.40 -7.43
C ASP A 148 -11.24 9.91 -7.66
N TYR A 149 -12.04 10.33 -8.65
CA TYR A 149 -12.28 11.72 -9.01
C TYR A 149 -11.05 12.48 -9.54
N SER A 150 -10.33 11.87 -10.50
CA SER A 150 -9.23 12.54 -11.20
C SER A 150 -9.69 13.79 -11.95
N ASN A 151 -8.90 14.86 -11.84
CA ASN A 151 -9.15 16.16 -12.46
C ASN A 151 -8.12 16.54 -13.55
N TYR A 152 -7.09 15.72 -13.76
CA TYR A 152 -6.12 15.90 -14.83
C TYR A 152 -6.69 15.48 -16.20
N ASN A 153 -6.49 16.31 -17.23
CA ASN A 153 -7.12 16.13 -18.56
C ASN A 153 -6.71 14.83 -19.27
N ASP A 154 -5.49 14.34 -19.05
CA ASP A 154 -4.94 13.19 -19.77
C ASP A 154 -5.62 11.85 -19.42
N LEU A 155 -6.31 11.77 -18.28
CA LEU A 155 -7.05 10.58 -17.83
C LEU A 155 -8.53 10.57 -18.27
N GLY A 156 -8.95 11.60 -18.99
CA GLY A 156 -10.26 11.69 -19.61
C GLY A 156 -10.31 10.87 -20.90
N LYS A 157 -10.29 11.56 -22.04
CA LYS A 157 -10.40 10.95 -23.38
C LYS A 157 -9.22 10.04 -23.73
N PRO A 158 -7.94 10.40 -23.51
CA PRO A 158 -6.82 9.56 -23.95
C PRO A 158 -6.75 8.18 -23.27
N LEU A 159 -7.19 8.09 -22.02
CA LEU A 159 -7.33 6.81 -21.32
C LEU A 159 -8.55 6.03 -21.83
N GLN A 160 -9.67 6.71 -22.10
CA GLN A 160 -10.86 6.06 -22.65
C GLN A 160 -10.59 5.45 -24.03
N ASP A 161 -9.93 6.19 -24.92
CA ASP A 161 -9.57 5.71 -26.26
C ASP A 161 -8.69 4.44 -26.19
N TYR A 162 -7.80 4.37 -25.20
CA TYR A 162 -6.96 3.18 -24.96
C TYR A 162 -7.76 1.99 -24.41
N ILE A 163 -8.70 2.24 -23.49
CA ILE A 163 -9.62 1.21 -22.97
C ILE A 163 -10.46 0.63 -24.12
N ASP A 164 -11.00 1.50 -24.97
CA ASP A 164 -11.83 1.11 -26.11
C ASP A 164 -11.03 0.30 -27.13
N GLN A 165 -9.76 0.67 -27.38
CA GLN A 165 -8.85 -0.09 -28.22
C GLN A 165 -8.64 -1.52 -27.69
N ILE A 166 -8.33 -1.68 -26.40
CA ILE A 166 -8.13 -3.01 -25.81
C ILE A 166 -9.43 -3.81 -25.82
N ASN A 167 -10.56 -3.18 -25.50
CA ASN A 167 -11.87 -3.85 -25.52
C ASN A 167 -12.32 -4.24 -26.92
N LYS A 168 -11.82 -3.60 -27.98
CA LYS A 168 -12.02 -4.04 -29.36
C LYS A 168 -11.34 -5.38 -29.65
N GLU A 169 -10.18 -5.62 -29.06
CA GLU A 169 -9.41 -6.86 -29.20
C GLU A 169 -9.87 -7.94 -28.22
N MET A 170 -10.22 -7.55 -27.00
CA MET A 170 -10.65 -8.41 -25.89
C MET A 170 -11.92 -7.84 -25.24
N PRO A 171 -13.11 -8.14 -25.80
CA PRO A 171 -14.37 -7.55 -25.35
C PRO A 171 -14.65 -7.76 -23.87
N GLY A 172 -14.88 -6.65 -23.17
CA GLY A 172 -15.26 -6.64 -21.75
C GLY A 172 -14.11 -6.86 -20.77
N LEU A 173 -12.86 -6.89 -21.24
CA LEU A 173 -11.70 -7.07 -20.37
C LEU A 173 -11.48 -5.86 -19.45
N LEU A 174 -11.54 -4.64 -19.98
CA LEU A 174 -11.35 -3.41 -19.20
C LEU A 174 -12.69 -2.77 -18.85
N LYS A 175 -12.88 -2.48 -17.57
CA LYS A 175 -14.02 -1.75 -17.04
C LYS A 175 -13.54 -0.50 -16.31
N LYS A 176 -14.21 0.63 -16.53
CA LYS A 176 -13.93 1.89 -15.84
C LYS A 176 -15.07 2.22 -14.88
N VAL A 177 -14.73 2.48 -13.63
CA VAL A 177 -15.64 2.94 -12.58
C VAL A 177 -15.12 4.30 -12.13
N ARG A 178 -15.98 5.32 -12.14
CA ARG A 178 -15.59 6.69 -11.74
C ARG A 178 -16.48 7.18 -10.61
N HIS A 179 -15.85 7.68 -9.55
CA HIS A 179 -16.56 8.36 -8.47
C HIS A 179 -17.00 9.76 -8.87
N THR A 180 -18.13 10.22 -8.31
CA THR A 180 -18.65 11.58 -8.51
C THR A 180 -17.95 12.63 -7.64
N GLN A 181 -17.24 12.20 -6.61
CA GLN A 181 -16.41 13.01 -5.71
C GLN A 181 -15.24 12.16 -5.21
N GLN A 182 -14.22 12.78 -4.63
CA GLN A 182 -13.10 12.03 -4.04
C GLN A 182 -13.56 11.30 -2.77
N MET A 183 -13.50 9.97 -2.80
CA MET A 183 -13.95 9.10 -1.71
C MET A 183 -12.77 8.54 -0.88
N GLY A 184 -11.56 8.51 -1.45
CA GLY A 184 -10.36 7.99 -0.81
C GLY A 184 -10.09 6.52 -1.13
N LEU A 185 -8.93 6.04 -0.68
CA LEU A 185 -8.39 4.72 -1.05
C LEU A 185 -9.30 3.56 -0.60
N SER A 186 -9.76 3.56 0.66
CA SER A 186 -10.60 2.48 1.20
C SER A 186 -11.89 2.31 0.40
N GLN A 187 -12.63 3.40 0.16
CA GLN A 187 -13.87 3.36 -0.60
C GLN A 187 -13.65 2.99 -2.08
N SER A 188 -12.52 3.38 -2.66
CA SER A 188 -12.16 2.97 -4.03
C SER A 188 -11.88 1.48 -4.12
N ARG A 189 -11.24 0.89 -3.10
CA ARG A 189 -11.07 -0.58 -3.00
C ARG A 189 -12.41 -1.30 -2.91
N ILE A 190 -13.32 -0.79 -2.07
CA ILE A 190 -14.68 -1.34 -1.95
C ILE A 190 -15.41 -1.29 -3.29
N SER A 191 -15.41 -0.13 -3.95
CA SER A 191 -16.10 0.05 -5.23
C SER A 191 -15.56 -0.87 -6.31
N GLY A 192 -14.22 -1.07 -6.37
CA GLY A 192 -13.62 -2.03 -7.28
C GLY A 192 -14.01 -3.48 -6.96
N TRP A 193 -14.03 -3.86 -5.69
CA TRP A 193 -14.45 -5.20 -5.23
C TRP A 193 -15.93 -5.47 -5.55
N GLU A 194 -16.82 -4.49 -5.36
CA GLU A 194 -18.25 -4.61 -5.68
C GLU A 194 -18.51 -4.86 -7.18
N HIS A 195 -17.67 -4.32 -8.05
CA HIS A 195 -17.77 -4.51 -9.51
C HIS A 195 -17.07 -5.78 -10.01
N ALA A 196 -16.29 -6.46 -9.15
CA ALA A 196 -15.56 -7.65 -9.51
C ALA A 196 -16.46 -8.90 -9.55
N THR A 197 -16.23 -9.73 -10.56
CA THR A 197 -17.03 -10.91 -10.86
C THR A 197 -16.24 -12.23 -10.83
N ALA A 198 -14.91 -12.18 -10.76
CA ALA A 198 -14.08 -13.38 -10.64
C ALA A 198 -14.15 -14.02 -9.24
N ASP A 199 -13.50 -15.17 -9.11
CA ASP A 199 -13.39 -15.91 -7.84
C ASP A 199 -12.46 -15.16 -6.87
N VAL A 200 -11.35 -14.62 -7.38
CA VAL A 200 -10.34 -13.87 -6.63
C VAL A 200 -10.29 -12.41 -7.09
N VAL A 201 -10.12 -11.49 -6.15
CA VAL A 201 -9.78 -10.09 -6.45
C VAL A 201 -8.32 -9.82 -6.13
N ALA A 202 -7.62 -9.11 -7.00
CA ALA A 202 -6.31 -8.54 -6.73
C ALA A 202 -6.39 -7.02 -6.80
N ILE A 203 -6.19 -6.36 -5.66
CA ILE A 203 -6.20 -4.91 -5.54
C ILE A 203 -4.75 -4.43 -5.63
N LEU A 204 -4.44 -3.69 -6.68
CA LEU A 204 -3.11 -3.17 -6.96
C LEU A 204 -3.13 -1.63 -7.09
N ASP A 205 -1.99 -1.00 -6.88
CA ASP A 205 -1.78 0.41 -7.19
C ASP A 205 -1.67 0.62 -8.72
N ALA A 206 -1.99 1.82 -9.21
CA ALA A 206 -1.93 2.12 -10.65
C ALA A 206 -0.51 2.34 -11.21
N HIS A 207 0.50 2.41 -10.35
CA HIS A 207 1.91 2.61 -10.69
C HIS A 207 2.76 1.37 -10.43
N ILE A 208 2.30 0.26 -11.01
CA ILE A 208 2.93 -1.05 -10.93
C ILE A 208 3.28 -1.59 -12.31
N GLU A 209 4.18 -2.56 -12.32
CA GLU A 209 4.42 -3.45 -13.45
C GLU A 209 4.44 -4.89 -12.95
N ALA A 210 3.46 -5.68 -13.40
CA ALA A 210 3.36 -7.09 -13.06
C ALA A 210 4.51 -7.88 -13.71
N THR A 211 5.18 -8.76 -12.96
CA THR A 211 6.27 -9.58 -13.49
C THR A 211 5.74 -10.94 -13.98
N GLU A 212 6.55 -11.65 -14.76
CA GLU A 212 6.17 -12.98 -15.24
C GLU A 212 5.88 -13.95 -14.07
N GLY A 213 4.75 -14.64 -14.14
CA GLY A 213 4.36 -15.63 -13.13
C GLY A 213 3.98 -15.04 -11.77
N TRP A 214 3.52 -13.78 -11.73
CA TRP A 214 3.08 -13.12 -10.50
C TRP A 214 1.75 -13.68 -9.98
N ALA A 215 0.81 -14.08 -10.85
CA ALA A 215 -0.56 -14.39 -10.45
C ALA A 215 -0.70 -15.82 -9.90
N GLU A 216 -0.09 -16.80 -10.57
CA GLU A 216 -0.21 -18.22 -10.25
C GLU A 216 0.17 -18.57 -8.81
N PRO A 217 1.28 -18.06 -8.23
CA PRO A 217 1.62 -18.31 -6.83
C PRO A 217 0.57 -17.79 -5.84
N LEU A 218 -0.08 -16.67 -6.15
CA LEU A 218 -1.12 -16.08 -5.30
C LEU A 218 -2.40 -16.94 -5.38
N LEU A 219 -2.83 -17.27 -6.59
CA LEU A 219 -4.04 -18.04 -6.85
C LEU A 219 -3.92 -19.48 -6.32
N ASP A 220 -2.75 -20.10 -6.44
CA ASP A 220 -2.48 -21.44 -5.88
C ASP A 220 -2.62 -21.43 -4.35
N ARG A 221 -2.15 -20.36 -3.69
CA ARG A 221 -2.25 -20.25 -2.23
C ARG A 221 -3.69 -20.03 -1.75
N ILE A 222 -4.43 -19.13 -2.41
CA ILE A 222 -5.86 -18.86 -2.10
C ILE A 222 -6.72 -20.10 -2.40
N LYS A 223 -6.42 -20.83 -3.47
CA LYS A 223 -7.11 -22.09 -3.77
C LYS A 223 -6.93 -23.12 -2.66
N ALA A 224 -5.75 -23.19 -2.05
CA ALA A 224 -5.47 -24.12 -0.96
C ALA A 224 -6.18 -23.73 0.35
N ASP A 225 -6.43 -22.43 0.56
CA ASP A 225 -7.13 -21.90 1.71
C ASP A 225 -7.83 -20.59 1.34
N ARG A 226 -9.16 -20.63 1.21
CA ARG A 226 -9.94 -19.45 0.79
C ARG A 226 -9.88 -18.28 1.77
N THR A 227 -9.48 -18.54 3.02
CA THR A 227 -9.49 -17.55 4.11
C THR A 227 -8.16 -16.79 4.24
N VAL A 228 -7.23 -17.02 3.32
CA VAL A 228 -5.94 -16.33 3.27
C VAL A 228 -6.01 -15.07 2.38
N VAL A 229 -5.48 -13.97 2.91
CA VAL A 229 -5.16 -12.77 2.12
C VAL A 229 -3.66 -12.81 1.80
N VAL A 230 -3.31 -12.76 0.52
CA VAL A 230 -1.92 -12.89 0.07
C VAL A 230 -1.40 -11.59 -0.52
N SER A 231 -0.15 -11.26 -0.21
CA SER A 231 0.56 -10.12 -0.80
C SER A 231 1.74 -10.62 -1.64
N PRO A 232 1.96 -10.07 -2.85
CA PRO A 232 3.22 -10.28 -3.55
C PRO A 232 4.36 -9.52 -2.85
N VAL A 233 5.59 -9.77 -3.28
CA VAL A 233 6.75 -8.94 -2.90
C VAL A 233 6.86 -7.77 -3.86
N PHE A 234 7.09 -6.57 -3.32
CA PHE A 234 7.23 -5.35 -4.10
C PHE A 234 8.69 -5.13 -4.44
N ASP A 235 9.05 -5.27 -5.72
CA ASP A 235 10.32 -4.78 -6.21
C ASP A 235 10.26 -3.27 -6.38
N LYS A 236 11.33 -2.58 -6.02
CA LYS A 236 11.36 -1.12 -6.01
C LYS A 236 11.66 -0.62 -7.41
N VAL A 237 10.74 0.14 -7.99
CA VAL A 237 11.01 0.96 -9.17
C VAL A 237 11.42 2.34 -8.69
N HIS A 238 12.64 2.72 -9.04
CA HIS A 238 13.22 4.00 -8.67
C HIS A 238 12.46 5.18 -9.29
N PHE A 239 12.14 6.22 -8.50
CA PHE A 239 11.39 7.37 -9.01
C PHE A 239 12.14 8.17 -10.07
N ASP A 240 13.47 8.11 -10.10
CA ASP A 240 14.33 8.94 -10.93
C ASP A 240 14.60 8.32 -12.30
N ASP A 241 15.12 7.09 -12.36
CA ASP A 241 15.50 6.44 -13.63
C ASP A 241 14.59 5.25 -14.01
N LEU A 242 13.59 4.94 -13.18
CA LEU A 242 12.65 3.84 -13.36
C LEU A 242 13.31 2.45 -13.47
N HIS A 243 14.54 2.27 -12.97
CA HIS A 243 15.14 0.94 -12.87
C HIS A 243 14.50 0.12 -11.73
N VAL A 244 14.48 -1.20 -11.91
CA VAL A 244 13.93 -2.13 -10.93
C VAL A 244 15.05 -2.64 -10.03
N GLU A 245 14.93 -2.39 -8.73
CA GLU A 245 15.78 -2.96 -7.69
C GLU A 245 15.05 -4.12 -6.99
N ARG A 246 15.73 -5.27 -6.88
CA ARG A 246 15.19 -6.45 -6.21
C ARG A 246 15.05 -6.22 -4.71
N TYR A 247 13.84 -6.37 -4.19
CA TYR A 247 13.55 -6.25 -2.76
C TYR A 247 13.59 -7.60 -2.02
N ILE A 248 14.03 -7.60 -0.77
CA ILE A 248 14.01 -8.83 0.05
C ILE A 248 12.58 -9.07 0.54
N PRO A 249 12.05 -10.31 0.54
CA PRO A 249 10.75 -10.57 1.14
C PRO A 249 10.76 -10.27 2.64
N PHE A 250 9.86 -9.38 3.08
CA PHE A 250 9.64 -9.03 4.48
C PHE A 250 8.18 -9.31 4.88
N SER A 251 7.95 -9.51 6.17
CA SER A 251 6.60 -9.45 6.75
C SER A 251 6.15 -7.99 6.83
N HIS A 252 4.84 -7.75 6.86
CA HIS A 252 4.28 -6.42 7.09
C HIS A 252 3.76 -6.31 8.52
N GLY A 253 4.34 -5.38 9.27
CA GLY A 253 3.91 -4.99 10.62
C GLY A 253 3.27 -3.61 10.63
N PHE A 254 3.07 -3.07 11.83
CA PHE A 254 2.65 -1.70 12.04
C PHE A 254 3.12 -1.18 13.41
N ASP A 255 3.30 0.14 13.51
CA ASP A 255 3.61 0.83 14.75
C ASP A 255 2.33 1.24 15.52
N TRP A 256 2.50 1.81 16.71
CA TRP A 256 1.35 2.29 17.51
C TRP A 256 0.62 3.49 16.90
N ALA A 257 1.24 4.20 15.96
CA ALA A 257 0.56 5.25 15.20
C ALA A 257 -0.25 4.69 14.02
N MET A 258 -0.27 3.36 13.84
CA MET A 258 -0.93 2.62 12.76
C MET A 258 -0.30 2.85 11.38
N TRP A 259 0.99 3.21 11.33
CA TRP A 259 1.78 3.17 10.10
C TRP A 259 2.32 1.77 9.86
N CYS A 260 2.22 1.28 8.62
CA CYS A 260 2.78 0.00 8.25
C CYS A 260 4.31 0.04 8.26
N THR A 261 4.93 -1.07 8.68
CA THR A 261 6.39 -1.26 8.71
C THR A 261 6.77 -2.57 8.02
N TYR A 262 8.01 -2.65 7.54
CA TYR A 262 8.58 -3.94 7.12
C TYR A 262 9.28 -4.58 8.30
N GLU A 263 8.90 -5.82 8.61
CA GLU A 263 9.43 -6.60 9.72
C GLU A 263 10.13 -7.86 9.18
N PRO A 264 11.36 -8.17 9.62
CA PRO A 264 12.00 -9.42 9.24
C PRO A 264 11.21 -10.61 9.76
N PHE A 265 11.11 -11.68 8.98
CA PHE A 265 10.44 -12.90 9.42
C PHE A 265 11.12 -13.48 10.67
N LYS A 266 10.38 -13.55 11.80
CA LYS A 266 10.88 -13.96 13.12
C LYS A 266 11.60 -15.33 13.13
N ASN A 267 11.27 -16.23 12.21
CA ASN A 267 11.79 -17.61 12.19
C ASN A 267 13.03 -17.81 11.30
N CYS A 268 13.60 -16.74 10.73
CA CYS A 268 14.80 -16.84 9.89
C CYS A 268 16.12 -16.77 10.70
N TRP A 269 16.02 -16.66 12.03
CA TRP A 269 17.14 -16.81 12.96
C TRP A 269 17.42 -18.29 13.24
N GLY A 270 18.28 -18.92 12.44
CA GLY A 270 18.97 -20.17 12.83
C GLY A 270 18.53 -21.48 12.16
N LYS A 271 17.42 -21.55 11.40
CA LYS A 271 17.04 -22.76 10.64
C LYS A 271 16.73 -22.43 9.16
N LYS A 272 17.77 -22.53 8.32
CA LYS A 272 17.78 -22.16 6.88
C LYS A 272 16.65 -22.76 6.03
N LEU A 273 16.07 -23.90 6.40
CA LEU A 273 15.15 -24.66 5.52
C LEU A 273 13.65 -24.33 5.74
N MET A 274 13.24 -23.89 6.93
CA MET A 274 11.83 -23.62 7.26
C MET A 274 11.37 -22.18 6.96
N CYS A 275 12.32 -21.26 6.71
CA CYS A 275 12.05 -19.84 6.41
C CYS A 275 11.25 -19.66 5.09
N TRP A 276 11.16 -20.69 4.22
CA TRP A 276 10.43 -20.64 2.94
C TRP A 276 8.96 -21.08 2.99
N PHE A 277 8.47 -21.63 4.10
CA PHE A 277 7.11 -22.19 4.17
C PHE A 277 6.15 -21.39 5.05
N LEU A 278 6.68 -20.48 5.88
CA LEU A 278 5.88 -19.71 6.84
C LEU A 278 6.11 -18.21 6.60
N HIS A 279 5.32 -17.64 5.70
CA HIS A 279 5.37 -16.20 5.40
C HIS A 279 4.16 -15.46 5.96
N ARG A 280 3.69 -15.90 7.13
CA ARG A 280 2.61 -15.22 7.84
C ARG A 280 3.03 -13.79 8.17
N SER A 281 2.11 -12.87 7.97
CA SER A 281 2.31 -11.44 8.15
C SER A 281 1.24 -10.87 9.07
N PRO A 282 1.59 -10.06 10.09
CA PRO A 282 0.61 -9.40 10.95
C PRO A 282 -0.36 -8.47 10.20
N SER A 283 0.12 -7.84 9.12
CA SER A 283 -0.65 -6.89 8.31
C SER A 283 -0.45 -7.15 6.83
N VAL A 284 -1.13 -6.34 6.02
CA VAL A 284 -0.83 -6.13 4.61
C VAL A 284 -0.29 -4.72 4.39
N MET A 285 0.34 -4.48 3.24
CA MET A 285 0.78 -3.15 2.80
C MET A 285 -0.26 -2.61 1.80
N GLY A 286 0.12 -2.07 0.64
CA GLY A 286 -0.84 -1.47 -0.30
C GLY A 286 -1.54 -2.47 -1.24
N ILE A 287 -0.90 -3.59 -1.56
CA ILE A 287 -1.30 -4.49 -2.65
C ILE A 287 -1.58 -5.89 -2.09
N PHE A 288 -2.69 -6.50 -2.51
CA PHE A 288 -3.04 -7.86 -2.08
C PHE A 288 -4.02 -8.56 -3.03
N ALA A 289 -4.12 -9.87 -2.88
CA ALA A 289 -5.15 -10.69 -3.48
C ALA A 289 -5.86 -11.55 -2.42
N ALA A 290 -7.16 -11.76 -2.60
CA ALA A 290 -7.98 -12.56 -1.70
C ALA A 290 -9.20 -13.13 -2.43
N ASP A 291 -9.76 -14.20 -1.88
CA ASP A 291 -11.06 -14.72 -2.32
C ASP A 291 -12.13 -13.63 -2.19
N ARG A 292 -12.88 -13.41 -3.28
CA ARG A 292 -13.86 -12.32 -3.36
C ARG A 292 -14.99 -12.50 -2.36
N ALA A 293 -15.46 -13.73 -2.16
CA ALA A 293 -16.55 -14.03 -1.25
C ALA A 293 -16.09 -13.89 0.20
N PHE A 294 -14.90 -14.41 0.54
CA PHE A 294 -14.30 -14.26 1.86
C PHE A 294 -14.13 -12.79 2.26
N LEU A 295 -13.63 -11.92 1.36
CA LEU A 295 -13.57 -10.48 1.64
C LEU A 295 -14.95 -9.90 1.99
N GLY A 296 -16.02 -10.35 1.33
CA GLY A 296 -17.39 -9.94 1.66
C GLY A 296 -17.90 -10.49 2.99
N GLU A 297 -17.53 -11.73 3.33
CA GLU A 297 -17.88 -12.40 4.58
C GLU A 297 -17.31 -11.63 5.79
N ILE A 298 -16.05 -11.17 5.71
CA ILE A 298 -15.41 -10.36 6.76
C ILE A 298 -15.80 -8.87 6.70
N GLY A 299 -16.77 -8.48 5.85
CA GLY A 299 -17.28 -7.11 5.77
C GLY A 299 -16.42 -6.14 4.94
N GLY A 300 -15.57 -6.63 4.04
CA GLY A 300 -14.80 -5.84 3.08
C GLY A 300 -13.68 -5.01 3.72
N LEU A 301 -13.67 -3.71 3.46
CA LEU A 301 -12.82 -2.72 4.12
C LEU A 301 -13.70 -1.70 4.87
N ASP A 302 -13.13 -0.95 5.82
CA ASP A 302 -13.85 0.15 6.48
C ASP A 302 -14.07 1.33 5.51
N GLY A 303 -15.28 1.44 4.94
CA GLY A 303 -15.70 2.56 4.10
C GLY A 303 -15.79 3.90 4.84
N GLY A 304 -15.70 3.90 6.18
CA GLY A 304 -15.60 5.12 6.97
C GLY A 304 -14.21 5.74 7.00
N MET A 305 -13.18 5.10 6.42
CA MET A 305 -11.83 5.65 6.32
C MET A 305 -11.70 6.69 5.21
N THR A 306 -11.02 7.78 5.51
CA THR A 306 -10.90 8.93 4.60
C THR A 306 -9.51 9.03 4.00
N VAL A 307 -9.45 9.40 2.71
CA VAL A 307 -8.22 9.73 1.95
C VAL A 307 -7.23 8.56 1.86
N TYR A 308 -6.40 8.36 2.89
CA TYR A 308 -5.31 7.38 2.91
C TYR A 308 -4.88 7.12 4.35
N GLY A 309 -4.51 5.87 4.65
CA GLY A 309 -3.83 5.51 5.89
C GLY A 309 -4.69 4.70 6.86
N GLY A 310 -4.07 3.71 7.51
CA GLY A 310 -4.69 2.84 8.50
C GLY A 310 -5.52 1.70 7.90
N GLU A 311 -5.92 1.77 6.64
CA GLU A 311 -6.79 0.78 5.98
C GLU A 311 -6.11 -0.59 5.84
N ASN A 312 -4.80 -0.60 5.60
CA ASN A 312 -4.03 -1.82 5.46
C ASN A 312 -3.85 -2.53 6.81
N VAL A 313 -3.65 -1.74 7.87
CA VAL A 313 -3.54 -2.24 9.25
C VAL A 313 -4.88 -2.76 9.74
N GLU A 314 -5.96 -2.05 9.45
CA GLU A 314 -7.31 -2.46 9.79
C GLU A 314 -7.70 -3.78 9.14
N LEU A 315 -7.48 -3.89 7.82
CA LEU A 315 -7.66 -5.15 7.11
C LEU A 315 -6.78 -6.26 7.71
N GLY A 316 -5.54 -5.91 8.06
CA GLY A 316 -4.60 -6.72 8.81
C GLY A 316 -5.23 -7.41 10.02
N ILE A 317 -5.65 -6.58 10.97
CA ILE A 317 -6.23 -6.99 12.25
C ILE A 317 -7.54 -7.74 12.03
N ARG A 318 -8.43 -7.22 11.17
CA ARG A 318 -9.72 -7.82 10.83
C ARG A 318 -9.57 -9.25 10.34
N VAL A 319 -8.70 -9.51 9.36
CA VAL A 319 -8.51 -10.85 8.80
C VAL A 319 -8.07 -11.84 9.89
N TRP A 320 -7.12 -11.45 10.74
CA TRP A 320 -6.64 -12.31 11.83
C TRP A 320 -7.70 -12.57 12.90
N LEU A 321 -8.44 -11.55 13.33
CA LEU A 321 -9.47 -11.69 14.36
C LEU A 321 -10.71 -12.44 13.86
N CYS A 322 -10.97 -12.39 12.54
CA CYS A 322 -12.08 -13.08 11.90
C CYS A 322 -11.73 -14.49 11.38
N GLY A 323 -10.64 -15.08 11.87
CA GLY A 323 -10.27 -16.47 11.61
C GLY A 323 -9.56 -16.74 10.28
N GLY A 324 -9.20 -15.70 9.53
CA GLY A 324 -8.35 -15.79 8.34
C GLY A 324 -6.85 -15.68 8.69
N SER A 325 -6.04 -15.55 7.64
CA SER A 325 -4.61 -15.28 7.80
C SER A 325 -4.06 -14.41 6.68
N ILE A 326 -2.93 -13.74 6.94
CA ILE A 326 -2.25 -12.94 5.92
C ILE A 326 -0.88 -13.53 5.66
N GLU A 327 -0.52 -13.66 4.38
CA GLU A 327 0.75 -14.22 3.95
C GLU A 327 1.41 -13.39 2.84
N VAL A 328 2.74 -13.29 2.88
CA VAL A 328 3.53 -12.74 1.77
C VAL A 328 4.02 -13.89 0.90
N VAL A 329 3.86 -13.82 -0.42
CA VAL A 329 4.21 -14.92 -1.33
C VAL A 329 5.47 -14.57 -2.14
N PRO A 330 6.68 -15.04 -1.77
CA PRO A 330 7.94 -14.56 -2.38
C PRO A 330 8.11 -14.83 -3.87
N CYS A 331 7.43 -15.86 -4.38
CA CYS A 331 7.45 -16.23 -5.78
C CYS A 331 6.56 -15.33 -6.65
N SER A 332 5.66 -14.57 -6.03
CA SER A 332 4.89 -13.53 -6.70
C SER A 332 5.57 -12.19 -6.47
N ARG A 333 5.93 -11.51 -7.56
CA ARG A 333 6.63 -10.23 -7.49
C ARG A 333 5.98 -9.21 -8.40
N ILE A 334 5.88 -7.98 -7.93
CA ILE A 334 5.36 -6.85 -8.70
C ILE A 334 6.34 -5.70 -8.52
N ALA A 335 6.73 -5.07 -9.61
CA ALA A 335 7.54 -3.86 -9.54
C ALA A 335 6.62 -2.67 -9.24
N HIS A 336 6.94 -1.87 -8.23
CA HIS A 336 6.12 -0.75 -7.73
C HIS A 336 6.95 0.52 -7.68
N ILE A 337 6.42 1.63 -8.22
CA ILE A 337 7.11 2.92 -8.21
C ILE A 337 7.06 3.54 -6.82
N GLU A 338 8.23 3.64 -6.18
CA GLU A 338 8.38 4.37 -4.92
C GLU A 338 8.44 5.87 -5.22
N ARG A 339 7.36 6.61 -4.94
CA ARG A 339 7.34 8.06 -5.15
C ARG A 339 8.32 8.79 -4.22
N ALA A 340 8.97 9.82 -4.74
CA ALA A 340 9.74 10.76 -3.93
C ALA A 340 8.84 11.58 -3.00
N HIS A 341 7.66 11.97 -3.47
CA HIS A 341 6.62 12.67 -2.70
C HIS A 341 5.21 12.34 -3.19
N LYS A 342 4.19 12.63 -2.37
CA LYS A 342 2.77 12.42 -2.70
C LYS A 342 2.08 13.77 -2.97
N PRO A 343 2.00 14.21 -4.24
CA PRO A 343 1.57 15.58 -4.57
C PRO A 343 0.11 15.87 -4.23
N TYR A 344 -0.76 14.85 -4.27
CA TYR A 344 -2.19 14.96 -3.96
C TYR A 344 -2.52 14.95 -2.45
N ALA A 345 -1.53 14.68 -1.58
CA ALA A 345 -1.75 14.62 -0.14
C ALA A 345 -0.48 15.07 0.62
N PRO A 346 -0.18 16.38 0.65
CA PRO A 346 1.03 16.91 1.26
C PRO A 346 1.08 16.70 2.79
N ASP A 347 -0.08 16.68 3.46
CA ASP A 347 -0.20 16.30 4.86
C ASP A 347 -1.25 15.20 5.04
N LEU A 348 -0.77 14.00 5.35
CA LEU A 348 -1.61 12.83 5.64
C LEU A 348 -1.96 12.71 7.13
N SER A 349 -1.37 13.53 8.00
CA SER A 349 -1.48 13.38 9.45
C SER A 349 -2.93 13.47 9.95
N PRO A 350 -3.78 14.41 9.49
CA PRO A 350 -5.17 14.49 9.96
C PRO A 350 -6.00 13.27 9.56
N ALA A 351 -5.87 12.82 8.31
CA ALA A 351 -6.57 11.64 7.80
C ALA A 351 -6.08 10.37 8.50
N MET A 352 -4.76 10.20 8.63
CA MET A 352 -4.17 9.06 9.33
C MET A 352 -4.58 9.04 10.80
N ARG A 353 -4.51 10.17 11.51
CA ARG A 353 -4.94 10.26 12.91
C ARG A 353 -6.39 9.81 13.05
N ARG A 354 -7.30 10.33 12.22
CA ARG A 354 -8.72 9.93 12.25
C ARG A 354 -8.87 8.42 12.01
N ASN A 355 -8.23 7.89 10.97
CA ASN A 355 -8.37 6.48 10.60
C ASN A 355 -7.76 5.57 11.68
N ALA A 356 -6.57 5.89 12.21
CA ALA A 356 -5.92 5.17 13.29
C ALA A 356 -6.80 5.06 14.54
N LEU A 357 -7.48 6.15 14.92
CA LEU A 357 -8.40 6.14 16.07
C LEU A 357 -9.63 5.28 15.83
N ARG A 358 -10.14 5.21 14.59
CA ARG A 358 -11.21 4.28 14.24
C ARG A 358 -10.77 2.83 14.38
N VAL A 359 -9.59 2.48 13.85
CA VAL A 359 -9.02 1.14 14.01
C VAL A 359 -8.89 0.78 15.48
N ALA A 360 -8.35 1.70 16.28
CA ALA A 360 -8.13 1.49 17.70
C ALA A 360 -9.44 1.28 18.49
N ASP A 361 -10.49 2.06 18.21
CA ASP A 361 -11.77 1.94 18.92
C ASP A 361 -12.53 0.66 18.55
N ILE A 362 -12.37 0.17 17.32
CA ILE A 362 -13.06 -1.02 16.82
C ILE A 362 -12.33 -2.31 17.21
N TRP A 363 -11.01 -2.35 17.10
CA TRP A 363 -10.26 -3.61 17.07
C TRP A 363 -9.23 -3.82 18.17
N LEU A 364 -8.81 -2.75 18.88
CA LEU A 364 -7.63 -2.83 19.75
C LEU A 364 -7.95 -2.91 21.24
N ASP A 365 -9.22 -3.02 21.66
CA ASP A 365 -9.63 -3.21 23.06
C ASP A 365 -8.79 -2.39 24.06
N GLU A 366 -8.10 -3.01 25.02
CA GLU A 366 -7.23 -2.33 25.99
C GLU A 366 -5.93 -1.73 25.39
N TYR A 367 -5.52 -2.18 24.20
CA TYR A 367 -4.33 -1.71 23.48
C TYR A 367 -4.55 -0.36 22.80
N LYS A 368 -5.80 0.09 22.64
CA LYS A 368 -6.09 1.40 22.03
C LYS A 368 -5.44 2.58 22.76
N LYS A 369 -5.13 2.43 24.05
CA LYS A 369 -4.36 3.40 24.84
C LYS A 369 -3.01 3.75 24.22
N ASN A 370 -2.35 2.77 23.58
CA ASN A 370 -1.05 2.98 22.95
C ASN A 370 -1.17 3.84 21.70
N VAL A 371 -2.26 3.69 20.95
CA VAL A 371 -2.58 4.54 19.80
C VAL A 371 -2.88 5.97 20.25
N PHE A 372 -3.60 6.13 21.36
CA PHE A 372 -3.85 7.47 21.94
C PHE A 372 -2.55 8.14 22.38
N ILE A 373 -1.64 7.41 23.03
CA ILE A 373 -0.32 7.93 23.38
C ILE A 373 0.45 8.34 22.11
N ALA A 374 0.47 7.49 21.07
CA ALA A 374 1.16 7.79 19.82
C ALA A 374 0.65 9.06 19.12
N TRP A 375 -0.64 9.36 19.26
CA TRP A 375 -1.28 10.57 18.70
C TRP A 375 -1.48 11.70 19.71
N ASN A 376 -0.80 11.66 20.87
CA ASN A 376 -0.88 12.66 21.94
C ASN A 376 -2.33 12.99 22.37
N ILE A 377 -3.16 11.97 22.52
CA ILE A 377 -4.55 12.10 22.98
C ILE A 377 -4.59 11.86 24.48
N PRO A 378 -5.15 12.78 25.28
CA PRO A 378 -5.25 12.63 26.73
C PRO A 378 -6.01 11.36 27.13
N LEU A 379 -5.40 10.53 27.99
CA LEU A 379 -5.98 9.25 28.43
C LEU A 379 -7.17 9.42 29.39
N GLU A 380 -7.26 10.57 30.07
CA GLU A 380 -8.35 10.93 30.99
C GLU A 380 -9.71 10.94 30.28
N VAL A 381 -9.74 11.38 29.02
CA VAL A 381 -10.93 11.37 28.15
C VAL A 381 -11.43 9.94 27.90
N CYS A 382 -10.53 8.94 27.94
CA CYS A 382 -10.88 7.56 27.61
C CYS A 382 -11.39 6.74 28.81
N MET A 383 -10.90 7.01 30.03
CA MET A 383 -11.46 6.40 31.24
C MET A 383 -12.89 6.88 31.52
N MET A 384 -13.23 8.12 31.16
CA MET A 384 -14.61 8.61 31.30
C MET A 384 -15.59 7.90 30.34
N ILE A 385 -15.17 7.54 29.12
CA ILE A 385 -16.02 6.80 28.16
C ILE A 385 -16.27 5.36 28.63
N TYR A 386 -15.26 4.68 29.18
CA TYR A 386 -15.45 3.36 29.79
C TYR A 386 -16.39 3.42 30.99
N ASN A 387 -16.22 4.42 31.87
CA ASN A 387 -17.11 4.61 33.01
C ASN A 387 -18.54 4.99 32.57
N LEU A 388 -18.73 5.74 31.47
CA LEU A 388 -20.05 6.03 30.90
C LEU A 388 -20.74 4.78 30.33
N LYS A 389 -20.02 3.91 29.60
CA LYS A 389 -20.58 2.61 29.15
C LYS A 389 -20.96 1.72 30.34
N PHE A 390 -20.16 1.70 31.40
CA PHE A 390 -20.47 0.97 32.62
C PHE A 390 -21.67 1.57 33.37
N MET A 391 -21.79 2.89 33.42
CA MET A 391 -22.89 3.61 34.08
C MET A 391 -24.22 3.39 33.36
N PHE A 392 -24.25 3.41 32.02
CA PHE A 392 -25.45 3.08 31.24
C PHE A 392 -25.84 1.59 31.33
N SER A 393 -24.86 0.69 31.47
CA SER A 393 -25.15 -0.74 31.67
C SER A 393 -25.70 -1.05 33.06
N ILE A 394 -25.40 -0.22 34.06
CA ILE A 394 -25.97 -0.31 35.42
C ILE A 394 -27.33 0.40 35.49
N GLU A 395 -27.54 1.48 34.74
CA GLU A 395 -28.82 2.23 34.72
C GLU A 395 -29.98 1.47 34.05
N MET A 396 -29.73 0.47 33.21
CA MET A 396 -30.80 -0.38 32.64
C MET A 396 -31.32 -1.46 33.61
N ASP A 397 -30.69 -1.67 34.76
CA ASP A 397 -31.01 -2.79 35.68
C ASP A 397 -31.56 -2.34 37.05
N ARG A 398 -31.93 -1.07 37.20
CA ARG A 398 -32.58 -0.56 38.43
C ARG A 398 -33.74 0.37 38.10
N SER A 399 -34.92 -0.22 37.95
CA SER A 399 -36.16 0.45 38.37
C SER A 399 -36.09 0.70 39.87
N ASP A 400 -36.38 1.93 40.28
CA ASP A 400 -36.37 2.48 41.65
C ASP A 400 -35.01 2.96 42.18
N ILE A 401 -34.83 4.29 42.22
CA ILE A 401 -34.49 5.08 43.42
C ILE A 401 -34.46 6.58 43.07
N THR A 402 -34.94 7.35 44.03
CA THR A 402 -35.20 8.80 44.12
C THR A 402 -34.04 9.74 43.75
N TYR A 403 -34.43 10.87 43.15
CA TYR A 403 -33.62 12.06 42.85
C TYR A 403 -32.87 12.61 44.08
N GLN A 404 -31.54 12.70 43.99
CA GLN A 404 -30.74 13.59 44.82
C GLN A 404 -29.85 14.45 43.92
N SER A 405 -29.91 15.76 44.15
CA SER A 405 -29.28 16.84 43.38
C SER A 405 -27.76 16.68 43.24
N ARG A 406 -27.27 16.59 42.00
CA ARG A 406 -25.86 16.88 41.66
C ARG A 406 -25.67 18.39 41.52
N SER A 407 -24.53 18.90 42.01
CA SER A 407 -24.16 20.31 42.06
C SER A 407 -23.98 20.95 40.68
N ASP A 408 -24.31 22.24 40.55
CA ASP A 408 -24.24 23.04 39.31
C ASP A 408 -22.85 23.09 38.63
N THR A 409 -21.80 22.66 39.32
CA THR A 409 -20.45 22.47 38.75
C THR A 409 -20.36 21.30 37.77
N ASP A 410 -21.11 20.22 37.99
CA ASP A 410 -21.10 19.03 37.12
C ASP A 410 -21.83 19.29 35.79
N VAL A 411 -22.87 20.13 35.81
CA VAL A 411 -23.64 20.49 34.60
C VAL A 411 -22.83 21.40 33.69
N ASN A 412 -22.09 22.36 34.25
CA ASN A 412 -21.21 23.24 33.46
C ASN A 412 -20.00 22.49 32.88
N TYR A 413 -19.47 21.51 33.61
CA TYR A 413 -18.43 20.60 33.10
C TYR A 413 -18.97 19.69 31.98
N TRP A 414 -20.22 19.22 32.11
CA TRP A 414 -20.93 18.47 31.06
C TRP A 414 -21.17 19.28 29.78
N ILE A 415 -21.48 20.57 29.91
CA ILE A 415 -21.65 21.48 28.78
C ILE A 415 -20.31 21.75 28.10
N ALA A 416 -19.21 21.91 28.86
CA ALA A 416 -17.86 22.03 28.32
C ALA A 416 -17.39 20.74 27.62
N TYR A 417 -17.65 19.57 28.22
CA TYR A 417 -17.38 18.23 27.67
C TYR A 417 -18.16 17.96 26.36
N ARG A 418 -19.46 18.30 26.30
CA ARG A 418 -20.23 18.26 25.05
C ARG A 418 -19.66 19.22 24.01
N ARG A 419 -19.13 20.38 24.40
CA ARG A 419 -18.53 21.35 23.48
C ARG A 419 -17.21 20.84 22.92
N GLU A 420 -16.34 20.25 23.75
CA GLU A 420 -15.05 19.69 23.30
C GLU A 420 -15.21 18.40 22.50
N ILE A 421 -16.08 17.47 22.91
CA ILE A 421 -16.39 16.29 22.10
C ILE A 421 -17.10 16.67 20.80
N LYS A 422 -18.01 17.65 20.81
CA LYS A 422 -18.56 18.20 19.56
C LYS A 422 -17.54 18.95 18.70
N ASN A 423 -16.43 19.41 19.27
CA ASN A 423 -15.38 20.09 18.49
C ASN A 423 -14.28 19.12 18.03
N VAL A 424 -14.15 17.95 18.64
CA VAL A 424 -13.13 16.92 18.32
C VAL A 424 -13.70 15.73 17.55
N ILE A 425 -14.94 15.30 17.83
CA ILE A 425 -15.57 14.09 17.27
C ILE A 425 -16.67 14.42 16.24
N ASP A 426 -17.53 15.41 16.48
CA ASP A 426 -18.59 15.79 15.51
C ASP A 426 -18.06 16.30 14.14
N PRO A 427 -16.91 17.02 14.03
CA PRO A 427 -16.39 17.37 12.71
C PRO A 427 -15.80 16.16 11.97
N LEU A 428 -15.58 15.03 12.64
CA LEU A 428 -15.08 13.78 12.02
C LEU A 428 -16.19 12.94 11.38
N ASN A 429 -17.47 13.32 11.56
CA ASN A 429 -18.66 12.69 10.99
C ASN A 429 -18.59 11.14 11.07
N ILE A 430 -18.15 10.62 12.22
CA ILE A 430 -17.99 9.19 12.47
C ILE A 430 -19.38 8.58 12.67
N LYS A 431 -20.10 8.34 11.58
CA LYS A 431 -21.24 7.43 11.61
C LYS A 431 -20.72 6.03 11.92
N LYS A 432 -21.31 5.36 12.92
CA LYS A 432 -21.21 3.91 13.04
C LYS A 432 -21.89 3.33 11.79
N VAL A 433 -21.09 2.94 10.80
CA VAL A 433 -21.56 2.05 9.74
C VAL A 433 -21.86 0.72 10.44
N PRO A 434 -22.98 0.04 10.15
CA PRO A 434 -23.24 -1.27 10.71
C PRO A 434 -22.08 -2.19 10.33
N HIS A 435 -21.22 -2.50 11.30
CA HIS A 435 -20.19 -3.50 11.12
C HIS A 435 -20.89 -4.85 11.27
N LYS A 436 -20.71 -5.74 10.29
CA LYS A 436 -20.82 -7.16 10.58
C LYS A 436 -19.65 -7.46 11.51
N THR A 437 -19.90 -7.48 12.82
CA THR A 437 -18.98 -8.14 13.74
C THR A 437 -18.84 -9.57 13.27
N CYS A 438 -17.64 -10.12 13.38
CA CYS A 438 -17.38 -11.52 13.10
C CYS A 438 -18.06 -12.34 14.20
N ASP A 439 -19.38 -12.42 14.11
CA ASP A 439 -20.21 -13.28 14.93
C ASP A 439 -19.85 -14.68 14.47
N THR A 440 -19.01 -15.34 15.25
CA THR A 440 -18.74 -16.77 15.11
C THR A 440 -20.08 -17.51 15.17
N PRO A 441 -20.34 -18.49 14.28
CA PRO A 441 -21.56 -19.29 14.33
C PRO A 441 -21.77 -19.98 15.68
#